data_AF-A0A9P4TY68-F1
#
_entry.id   AF-A0A9P4TY68-F1
#
_cell.length_a   1.000
_cell.length_b   1.000
_cell.length_c   1.000
_cell.angle_alpha   90.00
_cell.angle_beta   90.00
_cell.angle_gamma   90.00
#
_symmetry.space_group_name_H-M   'P 1'
#
loop_
_entity.id
_entity.type
_entity.pdbx_description
1 polymer ?
#
loop_
_entity_poly.entity_id
_entity_poly.type
_entity_poly.pdbx_seq_one_letter_code
_entity_poly.pdbx_strand_id
1 'polypeptide(L)'
;MEDPAGVRVVNTRPKPQCWDHGCNGREFSTFSNLLRHQREKSGAAHKSTCPRCGAVFTRTTARNGHMAHDKCKRRSTASTSEAE
;
A
#
# COMPACT_ATOMS: atom_id res chain seq x y z
N MET A 1 -20.01 -20.45 -45.94
CA MET A 1 -20.24 -19.02 -45.71
C MET A 1 -20.84 -18.95 -44.32
N GLU A 2 -20.02 -19.22 -43.30
CA GLU A 2 -19.22 -18.24 -42.54
C GLU A 2 -20.07 -17.57 -41.46
N ASP A 3 -20.13 -18.22 -40.30
CA ASP A 3 -20.21 -17.53 -39.01
C ASP A 3 -19.29 -18.32 -38.07
N PRO A 4 -18.36 -17.63 -37.39
CA PRO A 4 -18.83 -16.91 -36.22
C PRO A 4 -18.19 -15.53 -36.11
N ALA A 5 -19.03 -14.50 -36.05
CA ALA A 5 -18.66 -13.23 -35.44
C ALA A 5 -18.13 -13.47 -34.02
N GLY A 6 -16.79 -13.61 -33.91
CA GLY A 6 -16.08 -13.68 -32.64
C GLY A 6 -16.35 -12.39 -31.90
N VAL A 7 -17.27 -12.45 -30.92
CA VAL A 7 -17.53 -11.36 -30.00
C VAL A 7 -16.21 -11.04 -29.30
N ARG A 8 -15.54 -10.01 -29.81
CA ARG A 8 -14.42 -9.39 -29.11
C ARG A 8 -15.05 -8.70 -27.92
N VAL A 9 -15.19 -9.43 -26.82
CA VAL A 9 -15.45 -8.85 -25.52
C VAL A 9 -14.20 -8.04 -25.20
N VAL A 10 -14.15 -6.81 -25.70
CA VAL A 10 -13.21 -5.82 -25.20
C VAL A 10 -13.68 -5.58 -23.78
N ASN A 11 -13.03 -6.25 -22.84
CA ASN A 11 -13.25 -6.06 -21.41
C ASN A 11 -12.72 -4.66 -21.07
N THR A 12 -13.44 -3.62 -21.49
CA THR A 12 -13.15 -2.20 -21.25
C THR A 12 -13.44 -1.79 -19.82
N ARG A 13 -13.61 -2.74 -18.90
CA ARG A 13 -13.74 -2.44 -17.48
C ARG A 13 -12.38 -1.92 -17.00
N PRO A 14 -12.26 -0.62 -16.65
CA PRO A 14 -11.03 -0.11 -16.09
C PRO A 14 -10.73 -0.92 -14.84
N LYS A 15 -9.52 -1.49 -14.79
CA LYS A 15 -9.09 -2.26 -13.63
C LYS A 15 -9.14 -1.33 -12.41
N PRO A 16 -9.67 -1.78 -11.26
CA PRO A 16 -9.76 -0.94 -10.08
C PRO A 16 -8.36 -0.50 -9.64
N GLN A 17 -8.14 0.81 -9.52
CA GLN A 17 -6.84 1.40 -9.17
C GLN A 17 -6.93 2.16 -7.85
N CYS A 18 -5.85 2.10 -7.06
CA CYS A 18 -5.70 2.92 -5.87
C CYS A 18 -4.84 4.14 -6.17
N TRP A 19 -5.45 5.32 -6.09
CA TRP A 19 -4.77 6.62 -6.17
C TRP A 19 -4.54 7.23 -4.80
N ASP A 20 -5.06 6.60 -3.75
CA ASP A 20 -4.96 7.10 -2.38
C ASP A 20 -3.68 6.60 -1.67
N HIS A 21 -3.34 7.20 -0.53
CA HIS A 21 -2.25 6.77 0.36
C HIS A 21 -0.88 6.63 -0.32
N GLY A 22 -0.61 7.42 -1.37
CA GLY A 22 0.64 7.37 -2.14
C GLY A 22 0.78 6.15 -3.04
N CYS A 23 -0.32 5.49 -3.40
CA CYS A 23 -0.29 4.25 -4.20
C CYS A 23 -0.08 4.47 -5.71
N ASN A 24 -0.07 5.71 -6.21
CA ASN A 24 0.27 6.08 -7.59
C ASN A 24 -0.43 5.21 -8.66
N GLY A 25 -1.72 4.94 -8.49
CA GLY A 25 -2.52 4.23 -9.49
C GLY A 25 -2.35 2.72 -9.48
N ARG A 26 -1.96 2.14 -8.34
CA ARG A 26 -1.74 0.70 -8.20
C ARG A 26 -2.98 -0.09 -8.62
N GLU A 27 -2.84 -0.93 -9.65
CA GLU A 27 -3.92 -1.70 -10.24
C GLU A 27 -4.22 -2.98 -9.45
N PHE A 28 -5.50 -3.30 -9.33
CA PHE A 28 -5.99 -4.54 -8.74
C PHE A 28 -6.81 -5.33 -9.74
N SER A 29 -6.69 -6.65 -9.69
CA SER A 29 -7.46 -7.55 -10.55
C SER A 29 -8.96 -7.55 -10.23
N THR A 30 -9.34 -7.19 -9.00
CA THR A 30 -10.72 -7.17 -8.52
C THR A 30 -10.98 -6.01 -7.57
N PHE A 31 -12.22 -5.54 -7.53
CA PHE A 31 -12.64 -4.44 -6.65
C PHE A 31 -12.50 -4.82 -5.16
N SER A 32 -12.79 -6.07 -4.79
CA SER A 32 -12.60 -6.57 -3.43
C SER A 32 -11.14 -6.48 -2.95
N ASN A 33 -10.17 -6.70 -3.86
CA ASN A 33 -8.75 -6.56 -3.54
C ASN A 33 -8.36 -5.09 -3.34
N LEU A 34 -8.90 -4.17 -4.16
CA LEU A 34 -8.72 -2.73 -3.95
C LEU A 34 -9.31 -2.27 -2.62
N LEU A 35 -10.54 -2.70 -2.28
CA LEU A 35 -11.21 -2.30 -1.05
C LEU A 35 -10.48 -2.80 0.20
N ARG A 36 -9.99 -4.04 0.18
CA ARG A 36 -9.10 -4.56 1.24
C ARG A 36 -7.83 -3.72 1.35
N HIS A 37 -7.20 -3.45 0.21
CA HIS A 37 -5.99 -2.63 0.16
C HIS A 37 -6.23 -1.23 0.75
N GLN A 38 -7.32 -0.55 0.38
CA GLN A 38 -7.67 0.75 0.94
C GLN A 38 -7.80 0.67 2.46
N ARG A 39 -8.60 -0.25 3.02
CA ARG A 39 -8.74 -0.40 4.49
C ARG A 39 -7.41 -0.59 5.23
N GLU A 40 -6.50 -1.39 4.66
CA GLU A 40 -5.17 -1.62 5.24
C GLU A 40 -4.27 -0.39 5.13
N LYS A 41 -4.41 0.41 4.07
CA LYS A 41 -3.56 1.57 3.76
C LYS A 41 -4.06 2.88 4.34
N SER A 42 -5.37 3.04 4.54
CA SER A 42 -6.01 4.21 5.15
C SER A 42 -5.59 4.48 6.59
N GLY A 43 -4.72 3.63 7.17
CA GLY A 43 -4.08 3.94 8.44
C GLY A 43 -5.05 4.00 9.61
N ALA A 44 -6.24 3.40 9.48
CA ALA A 44 -7.08 3.03 10.61
C ALA A 44 -6.34 2.07 11.56
N ALA A 45 -5.26 1.44 11.08
CA ALA A 45 -4.26 0.79 11.92
C ALA A 45 -3.43 1.85 12.65
N HIS A 46 -3.52 1.86 13.99
CA HIS A 46 -2.73 2.71 14.87
C HIS A 46 -1.22 2.54 14.58
N LYS A 47 -0.66 3.51 13.85
CA LYS A 47 0.76 3.55 13.51
C LYS A 47 1.58 3.75 14.78
N SER A 48 2.51 2.83 15.01
CA SER A 48 3.42 2.83 16.17
C SER A 48 4.80 3.27 15.70
N THR A 49 5.26 4.44 16.13
CA THR A 49 6.58 4.96 15.76
C THR A 49 7.64 4.53 16.77
N CYS A 50 8.84 4.21 16.31
CA CYS A 50 9.99 3.94 17.17
C CYS A 50 10.58 5.27 17.69
N PRO A 51 10.61 5.54 19.01
CA PRO A 51 11.20 6.76 19.56
C PRO A 51 12.73 6.88 19.36
N ARG A 52 13.42 5.79 19.01
CA ARG A 52 14.88 5.79 18.82
C ARG A 52 15.32 6.14 17.38
N CYS A 53 14.52 5.81 16.36
CA CYS A 53 14.91 6.00 14.95
C CYS A 53 13.82 6.64 14.08
N GLY A 54 12.64 6.92 14.63
CA GLY A 54 11.52 7.50 13.88
C GLY A 54 10.85 6.54 12.89
N ALA A 55 11.25 5.27 12.82
CA ALA A 55 10.64 4.30 11.93
C ALA A 55 9.16 4.07 12.28
N VAL A 56 8.29 4.15 11.27
CA VAL A 56 6.83 3.99 11.42
C VAL A 56 6.45 2.54 11.15
N PHE A 57 5.76 1.92 12.11
CA PHE A 57 5.28 0.55 11.99
C PHE A 57 3.76 0.53 12.02
N THR A 58 3.15 -0.32 11.19
CA THR A 58 1.69 -0.55 11.19
C THR A 58 1.25 -1.48 12.32
N ARG A 59 2.19 -2.14 13.03
CA ARG A 59 1.92 -3.04 14.16
C ARG A 59 2.92 -2.82 15.30
N THR A 60 2.40 -2.79 16.52
CA THR A 60 3.21 -2.65 17.75
C THR A 60 4.19 -3.81 17.94
N THR A 61 3.81 -5.04 17.60
CA THR A 61 4.70 -6.22 17.65
C THR A 61 5.90 -6.08 16.72
N ALA A 62 5.72 -5.51 15.52
CA ALA A 62 6.80 -5.28 14.57
C ALA A 62 7.79 -4.24 15.10
N ARG A 63 7.30 -3.17 15.73
CA ARG A 63 8.15 -2.20 16.45
C ARG A 63 8.91 -2.85 17.61
N ASN A 64 8.24 -3.69 18.40
CA ASN A 64 8.88 -4.38 19.54
C ASN A 64 9.99 -5.32 19.06
N GLY A 65 9.74 -6.11 18.01
CA GLY A 65 10.78 -6.94 17.38
C GLY A 65 11.92 -6.09 16.79
N HIS A 66 11.60 -4.97 16.16
CA HIS A 66 12.61 -4.02 15.68
C HIS A 66 13.52 -3.51 16.81
N MET A 67 12.95 -3.24 17.99
CA MET A 67 13.70 -2.82 19.16
C MET A 67 14.47 -3.94 19.85
N ALA A 68 13.91 -5.15 19.88
CA ALA A 68 14.46 -6.32 20.55
C ALA A 68 15.61 -6.97 19.77
N HIS A 69 15.59 -6.86 18.44
CA HIS A 69 16.64 -7.41 17.57
C HIS A 69 17.73 -6.40 17.19
N ASP A 70 17.82 -5.25 17.87
CA ASP A 70 18.76 -4.14 17.59
C ASP A 70 18.82 -3.69 16.12
N LYS A 71 17.75 -4.00 15.36
CA LYS A 71 17.53 -3.50 13.99
C LYS A 71 17.23 -2.00 13.97
N CYS A 72 17.15 -1.38 15.14
CA CYS A 72 17.10 0.06 15.34
C CYS A 72 18.44 0.71 14.97
N LYS A 73 18.75 0.77 13.68
CA LYS A 73 19.81 1.62 13.15
C LYS A 73 19.33 3.06 13.28
N ARG A 74 19.89 3.79 14.24
CA ARG A 74 19.82 5.26 14.34
C ARG A 74 20.13 5.86 12.96
N ARG A 75 19.08 6.21 12.22
CA ARG A 75 19.19 6.91 10.95
C ARG A 75 19.32 8.39 11.28
N SER A 76 20.51 8.94 11.03
CA SER A 76 20.66 10.38 10.83
C SER A 76 19.64 10.82 9.79
N THR A 77 18.77 11.75 10.17
CA THR A 77 18.12 12.75 9.31
C THR A 77 18.03 12.40 7.82
N ALA A 78 17.04 11.61 7.40
CA ALA A 78 16.63 11.55 5.99
C ALA A 78 15.28 10.84 5.86
N SER A 79 14.24 11.64 5.64
CA SER A 79 13.17 11.46 4.65
C SER A 79 11.94 12.27 5.05
N THR A 80 12.10 13.60 5.11
CA THR A 80 11.05 14.51 4.67
C THR A 80 11.18 14.61 3.15
N SER A 81 10.25 14.01 2.43
CA SER A 81 9.94 14.32 1.04
C SER A 81 8.45 14.63 1.07
N GLU A 82 8.08 15.87 1.45
CA GLU A 82 7.82 17.01 0.54
C GLU A 82 6.54 16.83 -0.27
N ALA A 83 5.60 17.76 -0.05
CA ALA A 83 4.54 18.13 -0.97
C ALA A 83 4.40 19.65 -0.86
N GLU A 84 5.15 20.37 -1.69
CA GLU A 84 4.73 21.69 -2.21
C GLU A 84 3.78 21.47 -3.39
#